data_AF-A0A925UYG2-F1
#
_entry.id   AF-A0A925UYG2-F1
#
_cell.length_a   1.000
_cell.length_b   1.000
_cell.length_c   1.000
_cell.angle_alpha   90.00
_cell.angle_beta   90.00
_cell.angle_gamma   90.00
#
_symmetry.space_group_name_H-M   'P 1'
#
loop_
_entity.id
_entity.type
_entity.pdbx_description
1 polymer ?
#
loop_
_entity_poly.entity_id
_entity_poly.type
_entity_poly.pdbx_seq_one_letter_code
_entity_poly.pdbx_strand_id
1 'polypeptide(L)'
;MISRPESAVIESSRERLDARHPEYLERVYAGVLGKLIGVYLGRPVENWSYDRIQEEIGTIDYYIHEQRGRQLIVTDDDISGTFTFFRALEDYGFNPNLTSEQIGQTWLNYLIEKTTILWWGGMGNSTEHTAYLRLKA
;
A
#
# COMPACT_ATOMS: atom_id res chain seq x y z
N MET A 1 -3.81 42.00 -16.12
CA MET A 1 -4.46 40.81 -16.69
C MET A 1 -3.35 39.82 -17.01
N ILE A 2 -2.93 39.02 -16.02
CA ILE A 2 -1.84 38.04 -16.16
C ILE A 2 -2.53 36.71 -16.43
N SER A 3 -2.46 36.24 -17.69
CA SER A 3 -2.93 34.93 -18.09
C SER A 3 -2.07 33.85 -17.41
N ARG A 4 -2.67 33.08 -16.48
CA ARG A 4 -2.06 31.86 -15.96
C ARG A 4 -2.03 30.81 -17.08
N PRO A 5 -0.93 30.08 -17.28
CA PRO A 5 -0.89 28.96 -18.20
C PRO A 5 -1.50 27.74 -17.49
N GLU A 6 -2.83 27.67 -17.40
CA GLU A 6 -3.52 26.49 -16.86
C GLU A 6 -3.48 25.29 -17.82
N SER A 7 -3.11 25.50 -19.09
CA SER A 7 -3.11 24.45 -20.12
C SER A 7 -1.91 23.50 -20.04
N ALA A 8 -0.73 23.97 -19.63
CA ALA A 8 0.50 23.15 -19.64
C ALA A 8 0.55 22.11 -18.50
N VAL A 9 -0.06 22.41 -17.35
CA VAL A 9 -0.04 21.52 -16.18
C VAL A 9 -0.91 20.28 -16.43
N ILE A 10 -2.04 20.45 -17.12
CA ILE A 10 -3.00 19.38 -17.39
C ILE A 10 -2.48 18.41 -18.48
N GLU A 11 -1.67 18.89 -19.42
CA GLU A 11 -1.11 18.04 -20.50
C GLU A 11 -0.02 17.08 -20.01
N SER A 12 0.76 17.45 -18.97
CA SER A 12 1.78 16.58 -18.35
C SER A 12 1.19 15.35 -17.63
N SER A 13 -0.13 15.35 -17.39
CA SER A 13 -0.81 14.30 -16.62
C SER A 13 -1.05 13.02 -17.44
N ARG A 14 -0.76 13.04 -18.75
CA ARG A 14 -0.97 11.91 -19.67
C ARG A 14 0.31 11.24 -20.16
N GLU A 15 1.48 11.77 -19.82
CA GLU A 15 2.73 11.09 -20.16
C GLU A 15 2.91 9.84 -19.31
N ARG A 16 3.31 8.74 -19.96
CA ARG A 16 3.55 7.47 -19.29
C ARG A 16 4.71 7.67 -18.32
N LEU A 17 4.45 7.45 -17.03
CA LEU A 17 5.50 7.39 -16.02
C LEU A 17 6.39 6.18 -16.28
N ASP A 18 7.48 6.39 -16.98
CA ASP A 18 8.57 5.43 -17.11
C ASP A 18 9.88 6.02 -16.56
N ALA A 19 10.90 5.16 -16.43
CA ALA A 19 12.17 5.52 -15.78
C ALA A 19 12.93 6.68 -16.45
N ARG A 20 12.54 7.09 -17.67
CA ARG A 20 13.14 8.21 -18.40
C ARG A 20 12.44 9.53 -18.12
N HIS A 21 11.27 9.50 -17.48
CA HIS A 21 10.57 10.71 -17.09
C HIS A 21 11.38 11.46 -16.03
N PRO A 22 11.63 12.77 -16.18
CA PRO A 22 12.52 13.52 -15.28
C PRO A 22 12.03 13.52 -13.82
N GLU A 23 10.72 13.48 -13.62
CA GLU A 23 10.10 13.41 -12.29
C GLU A 23 9.82 11.96 -11.81
N TYR A 24 10.27 10.93 -12.52
CA TYR A 24 9.92 9.54 -12.20
C TYR A 24 10.22 9.19 -10.74
N LEU A 25 11.45 9.48 -10.29
CA LEU A 25 11.88 9.20 -8.92
C LEU A 25 11.06 9.98 -7.90
N GLU A 26 10.79 11.26 -8.14
CA GLU A 26 10.02 12.10 -7.24
C GLU A 26 8.57 11.60 -7.11
N ARG A 27 7.95 11.20 -8.23
CA ARG A 27 6.59 10.67 -8.21
C ARG A 27 6.49 9.29 -7.57
N VAL A 28 7.47 8.41 -7.80
CA VAL A 28 7.54 7.11 -7.10
C VAL A 28 7.71 7.35 -5.60
N TYR A 29 8.62 8.23 -5.20
CA TYR A 29 8.85 8.59 -3.80
C TYR A 29 7.58 9.17 -3.16
N ALA A 30 6.93 10.13 -3.82
CA ALA A 30 5.68 10.73 -3.36
C ALA A 30 4.55 9.70 -3.23
N GLY A 31 4.45 8.74 -4.15
CA GLY A 31 3.49 7.65 -4.08
C GLY A 31 3.73 6.73 -2.88
N VAL A 32 4.98 6.34 -2.64
CA VAL A 32 5.38 5.53 -1.48
C VAL A 32 5.12 6.29 -0.18
N LEU A 33 5.54 7.55 -0.08
CA LEU A 33 5.33 8.40 1.09
C LEU A 33 3.83 8.61 1.36
N GLY A 34 3.05 8.88 0.32
CA GLY A 34 1.59 9.00 0.40
C GLY A 34 0.93 7.73 0.93
N LYS A 35 1.39 6.55 0.49
CA LYS A 35 0.92 5.28 1.05
C LYS A 35 1.21 5.17 2.55
N LEU A 36 2.44 5.46 2.99
CA LEU A 36 2.81 5.41 4.41
C LEU A 36 1.93 6.36 5.25
N ILE A 37 1.73 7.59 4.77
CA ILE A 37 0.88 8.60 5.42
C ILE A 37 -0.56 8.06 5.55
N GLY A 38 -1.12 7.55 4.45
CA GLY A 38 -2.49 7.04 4.40
C GLY A 38 -2.72 5.85 5.33
N VAL A 39 -1.80 4.88 5.36
CA VAL A 39 -1.88 3.72 6.26
C VAL A 39 -1.94 4.17 7.72
N TYR A 40 -0.99 5.01 8.16
CA TYR A 40 -0.95 5.47 9.55
C TYR A 40 -2.12 6.38 9.92
N LEU A 41 -2.66 7.15 8.97
CA LEU A 41 -3.82 8.00 9.20
C LEU A 41 -5.11 7.18 9.35
N GLY A 42 -5.28 6.13 8.54
CA GLY A 42 -6.49 5.30 8.51
C GLY A 42 -6.54 4.22 9.59
N ARG A 43 -5.40 3.67 10.00
CA ARG A 43 -5.32 2.56 10.96
C ARG A 43 -6.11 2.76 12.28
N PRO A 44 -6.15 3.95 12.90
CA PRO A 44 -6.91 4.13 14.14
C PRO A 44 -8.43 3.93 14.02
N VAL A 45 -8.97 3.99 12.80
CA VAL A 45 -10.40 3.82 12.46
C VAL A 45 -10.62 2.64 11.51
N GLU A 46 -9.64 1.74 11.40
CA GLU A 46 -9.78 0.51 10.62
C GLU A 46 -11.02 -0.28 11.10
N ASN A 47 -11.79 -0.79 10.14
CA ASN A 47 -13.08 -1.47 10.36
C ASN A 47 -14.22 -0.59 10.93
N TRP A 48 -14.07 0.75 10.97
CA TRP A 48 -15.17 1.64 11.32
C TRP A 48 -16.04 1.94 10.10
N SER A 49 -17.35 2.08 10.32
CA SER A 49 -18.23 2.64 9.30
C SER A 49 -17.98 4.15 9.15
N TYR A 50 -18.30 4.68 7.97
CA TYR A 50 -18.26 6.11 7.72
C TYR A 50 -19.09 6.89 8.76
N ASP A 51 -20.32 6.45 9.01
CA ASP A 51 -21.23 7.12 9.96
C ASP A 51 -20.63 7.21 11.37
N ARG A 52 -19.99 6.13 11.82
CA ARG A 52 -19.31 6.10 13.12
C ARG A 52 -18.13 7.08 13.17
N ILE A 53 -17.32 7.12 12.11
CA ILE A 53 -16.21 8.08 12.02
C ILE A 53 -16.75 9.52 12.09
N GLN A 54 -17.82 9.81 11.35
CA GLN A 54 -18.44 11.14 11.37
C GLN A 54 -19.03 11.52 12.73
N GLU A 55 -19.69 10.58 13.41
CA GLU A 55 -20.31 10.81 14.72
C GLU A 55 -19.26 11.00 15.83
N GLU A 56 -18.22 10.16 15.87
CA GLU A 56 -17.24 10.18 16.95
C GLU A 56 -16.09 11.18 16.74
N ILE A 57 -15.66 11.40 15.49
CA ILE A 57 -14.45 12.18 15.16
C ILE A 57 -14.74 13.32 14.20
N GLY A 58 -15.66 13.14 13.24
CA GLY A 58 -15.91 14.08 12.16
C GLY A 58 -14.89 13.94 11.03
N THR A 59 -14.42 15.06 10.51
CA THR A 59 -13.37 15.08 9.46
C THR A 59 -12.00 14.81 10.09
N ILE A 60 -11.27 13.84 9.55
CA ILE A 60 -9.90 13.53 9.98
C ILE A 60 -8.93 14.35 9.12
N ASP A 61 -8.37 15.41 9.70
CA ASP A 61 -7.33 16.26 9.11
C ASP A 61 -6.00 16.23 9.90
N TYR A 62 -5.90 15.37 10.93
CA TYR A 62 -4.69 15.10 11.71
C TYR A 62 -4.64 13.64 12.21
N TYR A 63 -3.49 13.23 12.76
CA TYR A 63 -3.32 11.87 13.31
C TYR A 63 -4.02 11.69 14.66
N ILE A 64 -5.09 10.90 14.69
CA ILE A 64 -5.92 10.64 15.89
C ILE A 64 -5.48 9.43 16.74
N HIS A 65 -4.28 8.88 16.49
CA HIS A 65 -3.79 7.67 17.15
C HIS A 65 -3.81 7.75 18.69
N GLU A 66 -3.40 8.88 19.28
CA GLU A 66 -3.41 9.07 20.74
C GLU A 66 -4.83 9.05 21.32
N GLN A 67 -5.78 9.72 20.66
CA GLN A 67 -7.20 9.73 21.06
C GLN A 67 -7.81 8.31 21.05
N ARG A 68 -7.26 7.43 20.20
CA ARG A 68 -7.65 6.02 20.09
C ARG A 68 -6.80 5.09 20.96
N GLY A 69 -5.86 5.62 21.74
CA GLY A 69 -4.95 4.84 22.58
C GLY A 69 -4.05 3.88 21.77
N ARG A 70 -3.68 4.27 20.54
CA ARG A 70 -2.86 3.47 19.63
C ARG A 70 -1.50 4.14 19.41
N GLN A 71 -0.50 3.33 19.12
CA GLN A 71 0.79 3.82 18.62
C GLN A 71 0.64 4.29 17.17
N LEU A 72 1.32 5.39 16.82
CA LEU A 72 1.34 5.89 15.44
C LEU A 72 2.12 4.95 14.52
N ILE A 73 3.35 4.62 14.90
CA ILE A 73 4.28 3.83 14.09
C ILE A 73 4.32 2.41 14.63
N VAL A 74 3.96 1.49 13.75
CA VAL A 74 3.71 0.09 14.04
C VAL A 74 3.93 -0.70 12.75
N THR A 75 4.22 -1.99 12.89
CA THR A 75 4.26 -2.90 11.75
C THR A 75 2.86 -3.05 11.16
N ASP A 76 2.80 -3.06 9.83
CA ASP A 76 1.56 -3.04 9.07
C ASP A 76 1.74 -3.82 7.77
N ASP A 77 0.72 -4.59 7.39
CA ASP A 77 0.77 -5.51 6.25
C ASP A 77 0.76 -4.74 4.92
N ASP A 78 0.05 -3.62 4.86
CA ASP A 78 0.06 -2.72 3.71
C ASP A 78 1.46 -2.16 3.42
N ILE A 79 2.21 -1.83 4.46
CA ILE A 79 3.56 -1.26 4.33
C ILE A 79 4.56 -2.38 4.01
N SER A 80 4.63 -3.39 4.87
CA SER A 80 5.63 -4.45 4.75
C SER A 80 5.43 -5.31 3.49
N GLY A 81 4.18 -5.55 3.10
CA GLY A 81 3.83 -6.22 1.84
C GLY A 81 4.27 -5.42 0.62
N THR A 82 4.10 -4.10 0.63
CA THR A 82 4.54 -3.22 -0.47
C THR A 82 6.02 -3.38 -0.78
N PHE A 83 6.87 -3.52 0.24
CA PHE A 83 8.32 -3.66 0.04
C PHE A 83 8.81 -5.09 -0.15
N THR A 84 7.99 -6.08 0.20
CA THR A 84 8.39 -7.50 0.09
C THR A 84 7.88 -8.13 -1.20
N PHE A 85 6.64 -7.85 -1.63
CA PHE A 85 6.02 -8.61 -2.71
C PHE A 85 6.66 -8.38 -4.08
N PHE A 86 7.25 -7.20 -4.35
CA PHE A 86 7.96 -6.97 -5.61
C PHE A 86 9.32 -7.66 -5.69
N ARG A 87 9.82 -8.27 -4.60
CA ARG A 87 11.07 -9.06 -4.63
C ARG A 87 11.03 -10.17 -5.68
N ALA A 88 9.83 -10.64 -6.06
CA ALA A 88 9.64 -11.58 -7.15
C ALA A 88 10.26 -11.08 -8.47
N LEU A 89 10.30 -9.76 -8.70
CA LEU A 89 10.98 -9.19 -9.85
C LEU A 89 12.47 -9.54 -9.81
N GLU A 90 13.13 -9.28 -8.69
CA GLU A 90 14.57 -9.51 -8.53
C GLU A 90 14.91 -11.00 -8.48
N ASP A 91 14.17 -11.81 -7.71
CA ASP A 91 14.38 -13.25 -7.55
C ASP A 91 14.33 -14.01 -8.89
N TYR A 92 13.53 -13.52 -9.83
CA TYR A 92 13.39 -14.08 -11.18
C TYR A 92 14.08 -13.23 -12.26
N GLY A 93 15.09 -12.43 -11.87
CA GLY A 93 16.01 -11.76 -12.80
C GLY A 93 15.39 -10.66 -13.65
N PHE A 94 14.37 -9.99 -13.13
CA PHE A 94 13.57 -8.95 -13.81
C PHE A 94 12.98 -9.44 -15.14
N ASN A 95 12.66 -10.73 -15.24
CA ASN A 95 12.10 -11.31 -16.45
C ASN A 95 10.74 -10.67 -16.76
N PRO A 96 10.55 -10.05 -17.94
CA PRO A 96 9.26 -9.44 -18.32
C PRO A 96 8.12 -10.46 -18.45
N ASN A 97 8.43 -11.75 -18.53
CA ASN A 97 7.46 -12.86 -18.56
C ASN A 97 7.24 -13.50 -17.18
N LEU A 98 7.51 -12.78 -16.09
CA LEU A 98 7.25 -13.22 -14.71
C LEU A 98 5.79 -13.71 -14.57
N THR A 99 5.61 -14.93 -14.06
CA THR A 99 4.27 -15.52 -13.91
C THR A 99 3.68 -15.24 -12.53
N SER A 100 2.35 -15.31 -12.42
CA SER A 100 1.67 -15.23 -11.12
C SER A 100 2.05 -16.38 -10.18
N GLU A 101 2.33 -17.57 -10.72
CA GLU A 101 2.84 -18.72 -9.97
C GLU A 101 4.21 -18.41 -9.33
N GLN A 102 5.12 -17.81 -10.09
CA GLN A 102 6.43 -17.37 -9.59
C GLN A 102 6.28 -16.31 -8.48
N ILE A 103 5.38 -15.35 -8.65
CA ILE A 103 5.07 -14.37 -7.61
C ILE A 103 4.54 -15.06 -6.35
N GLY A 104 3.59 -15.99 -6.49
CA GLY A 104 3.07 -16.79 -5.39
C GLY A 104 4.14 -17.60 -4.68
N GLN A 105 5.07 -18.21 -5.43
CA GLN A 105 6.20 -18.95 -4.87
C GLN A 105 7.16 -18.04 -4.09
N THR A 106 7.47 -16.85 -4.61
CA THR A 106 8.22 -15.84 -3.86
C THR A 106 7.50 -15.49 -2.56
N TRP A 107 6.18 -15.29 -2.57
CA TRP A 107 5.45 -14.99 -1.35
C TRP A 107 5.55 -16.12 -0.33
N LEU A 108 5.38 -17.38 -0.75
CA LEU A 108 5.58 -18.55 0.13
C LEU A 108 7.00 -18.63 0.69
N ASN A 109 8.00 -18.12 -0.02
CA ASN A 109 9.39 -18.11 0.45
C ASN A 109 9.67 -17.03 1.50
N TYR A 110 9.09 -15.83 1.36
CA TYR A 110 9.32 -14.72 2.29
C TYR A 110 8.35 -14.68 3.47
N LEU A 111 7.15 -15.23 3.32
CA LEU A 111 6.13 -15.23 4.35
C LEU A 111 6.32 -16.39 5.34
N ILE A 112 6.42 -16.05 6.62
CA ILE A 112 6.31 -16.99 7.73
C ILE A 112 4.86 -16.96 8.22
N GLU A 113 4.18 -18.10 8.07
CA GLU A 113 2.78 -18.28 8.49
C GLU A 113 2.53 -17.76 9.91
N LYS A 114 1.47 -16.96 10.07
CA LYS A 114 1.03 -16.37 11.36
C LYS A 114 2.07 -15.50 12.06
N THR A 115 3.12 -15.09 11.36
CA THR A 115 4.24 -14.36 11.95
C THR A 115 4.51 -13.05 11.21
N THR A 116 4.73 -13.11 9.89
CA THR A 116 5.22 -11.95 9.14
C THR A 116 4.16 -11.39 8.20
N ILE A 117 4.27 -10.08 7.96
CA ILE A 117 3.60 -9.33 6.89
C ILE A 117 2.08 -9.38 6.99
N LEU A 118 1.41 -10.45 6.58
CA LEU A 118 -0.04 -10.48 6.36
C LEU A 118 -0.86 -10.21 7.63
N TRP A 119 -2.04 -9.63 7.47
CA TRP A 119 -3.09 -9.74 8.48
C TRP A 119 -3.61 -11.18 8.55
N TRP A 120 -3.23 -11.92 9.59
CA TRP A 120 -3.58 -13.34 9.76
C TRP A 120 -5.02 -13.57 10.28
N GLY A 121 -6.00 -12.81 9.79
CA GLY A 121 -7.39 -12.77 10.30
C GLY A 121 -8.24 -14.03 10.09
N GLY A 122 -7.79 -14.96 9.25
CA GLY A 122 -8.39 -16.29 9.07
C GLY A 122 -9.00 -16.49 7.69
N MET A 123 -9.24 -17.76 7.33
CA MET A 123 -9.84 -18.15 6.05
C MET A 123 -11.25 -17.56 5.89
N GLY A 124 -11.50 -16.86 4.79
CA GLY A 124 -12.78 -16.21 4.50
C GLY A 124 -13.00 -14.86 5.19
N ASN A 125 -12.11 -14.46 6.11
CA ASN A 125 -12.16 -13.15 6.78
C ASN A 125 -11.04 -12.21 6.32
N SER A 126 -9.81 -12.72 6.23
CA SER A 126 -8.69 -12.00 5.63
C SER A 126 -8.48 -12.48 4.20
N THR A 127 -8.41 -11.54 3.27
CA THR A 127 -8.11 -11.81 1.86
C THR A 127 -6.71 -12.43 1.74
N GLU A 128 -5.74 -11.85 2.43
CA GLU A 128 -4.32 -12.21 2.42
C GLU A 128 -4.10 -13.60 3.00
N HIS A 129 -4.67 -13.86 4.18
CA HIS A 129 -4.57 -15.17 4.83
C HIS A 129 -5.27 -16.24 3.98
N THR A 130 -6.43 -15.92 3.39
CA THR A 130 -7.14 -16.82 2.48
C THR A 130 -6.31 -17.16 1.25
N ALA A 131 -5.69 -16.15 0.63
CA ALA A 131 -4.81 -16.34 -0.52
C ALA A 131 -3.60 -17.21 -0.16
N TYR A 132 -2.93 -16.92 0.96
CA TYR A 132 -1.78 -17.70 1.44
C TYR A 132 -2.13 -19.19 1.65
N LEU A 133 -3.24 -19.48 2.33
CA LEU A 133 -3.66 -20.87 2.57
C LEU A 133 -3.96 -21.62 1.27
N ARG A 134 -4.51 -20.93 0.25
CA ARG A 134 -4.78 -21.53 -1.06
C ARG A 134 -3.53 -21.68 -1.92
N LEU A 135 -2.54 -20.80 -1.79
CA LEU A 135 -1.24 -20.92 -2.47
C LEU A 135 -0.41 -22.08 -1.90
N LYS A 136 -0.52 -22.32 -0.59
CA LYS A 136 0.22 -23.36 0.12
C LYS A 136 -0.31 -24.79 -0.11
N ALA A 137 -1.60 -24.92 -0.41
CA ALA A 137 -2.31 -26.21 -0.50
C ALA A 137 -2.01 -26.96 -1.81
#